data_AF-A0A2H0TPH9-F1
#
_entry.id   AF-A0A2H0TPH9-F1
#
_cell.length_a   1.000
_cell.length_b   1.000
_cell.length_c   1.000
_cell.angle_alpha   90.00
_cell.angle_beta   90.00
_cell.angle_gamma   90.00
#
_symmetry.space_group_name_H-M   'P 1'
#
loop_
_entity.id
_entity.type
_entity.pdbx_description
1 polymer ?
#
loop_
_entity_poly.entity_id
_entity_poly.type
_entity_poly.pdbx_seq_one_letter_code
_entity_poly.pdbx_strand_id
1 'polypeptide(L)'
;MAKKRKGKKLKKDLPEKFLERLTTIVGPSLFTEVRKTFVDKPTTFRVNTIKASRDDVKQILVRDGFKIQQVPWYLDAFILQNKSKRELTDHPLYVEGKLYCQSLASMVPPLVLDPKPGEKVLDLTAAPGSKTSQMAARMEQKGELVANELNKVRFFRLKHNMEGLGVIAEKDDWIFTLRMEDGSVLSLEYPEYFDKILVDAPCSGESRFIEGYPKTYGYWSEHKIKQVSYRQHKLIMAALSALKPGGTLVYSTCTIAPEENEARVSKIKERFGDSLEVVQPSLSGLKTISAVKEWKGKLYHPDVSKTLRILPTKEIEGFFVAQLKKK
;
A
#
# COMPACT_ATOMS: atom_id res chain seq x y z
N MET A 1 -30.47 18.87 -7.56
CA MET A 1 -30.14 19.28 -6.17
C MET A 1 -29.53 18.10 -5.41
N ALA A 2 -28.20 18.04 -5.29
CA ALA A 2 -27.51 16.94 -4.62
C ALA A 2 -27.36 17.22 -3.12
N LYS A 3 -27.99 16.38 -2.27
CA LYS A 3 -27.84 16.41 -0.81
C LYS A 3 -26.37 16.18 -0.44
N LYS A 4 -25.70 17.22 0.06
CA LYS A 4 -24.42 17.13 0.79
C LYS A 4 -24.55 16.04 1.86
N ARG A 5 -23.72 15.00 1.81
CA ARG A 5 -23.49 14.07 2.92
C ARG A 5 -22.77 14.80 4.06
N LYS A 6 -23.48 15.69 4.76
CA LYS A 6 -23.07 16.15 6.10
C LYS A 6 -23.53 15.07 7.09
N GLY A 7 -22.74 14.01 7.25
CA GLY A 7 -22.88 13.16 8.43
C GLY A 7 -22.64 14.03 9.66
N LYS A 8 -23.57 14.07 10.61
CA LYS A 8 -23.38 14.69 11.93
C LYS A 8 -22.03 14.23 12.48
N LYS A 9 -21.07 15.16 12.70
CA LYS A 9 -19.86 14.90 13.49
C LYS A 9 -20.33 14.43 14.86
N LEU A 10 -20.28 13.13 15.12
CA LEU A 10 -20.44 12.61 16.47
C LEU A 10 -19.14 12.99 17.19
N LYS A 11 -19.24 13.75 18.29
CA LYS A 11 -18.12 14.07 19.19
C LYS A 11 -17.63 12.80 19.89
N LYS A 12 -17.07 11.84 19.15
CA LYS A 12 -16.30 10.74 19.71
C LYS A 12 -14.87 10.94 19.26
N ASP A 13 -14.00 11.11 20.24
CA ASP A 13 -12.56 11.10 20.05
C ASP A 13 -12.11 9.72 19.50
N LEU A 14 -10.86 9.62 19.06
CA LEU A 14 -10.21 8.35 18.80
C LEU A 14 -10.20 7.50 20.10
N PRO A 15 -10.17 6.16 20.01
CA PRO A 15 -10.18 5.31 21.20
C PRO A 15 -9.00 5.63 22.12
N GLU A 16 -9.22 5.75 23.44
CA GLU A 16 -8.18 6.08 24.41
C GLU A 16 -6.99 5.12 24.35
N LYS A 17 -7.26 3.82 24.36
CA LYS A 17 -6.23 2.78 24.17
C LYS A 17 -5.45 2.91 22.86
N PHE A 18 -6.08 3.41 21.80
CA PHE A 18 -5.37 3.67 20.55
C PHE A 18 -4.41 4.84 20.71
N LEU A 19 -4.82 5.92 21.39
CA LEU A 19 -3.99 7.09 21.66
C LEU A 19 -2.80 6.74 22.56
N GLU A 20 -2.99 5.95 23.61
CA GLU A 20 -1.90 5.44 24.47
C GLU A 20 -0.84 4.67 23.67
N ARG A 21 -1.32 3.75 22.81
CA ARG A 21 -0.45 2.98 21.91
C ARG A 21 0.28 3.90 20.93
N LEU A 22 -0.42 4.84 20.32
CA LEU A 22 0.17 5.81 19.40
C LEU A 22 1.29 6.61 20.09
N THR A 23 1.07 7.14 21.29
CA THR A 23 2.08 7.85 22.08
C THR A 23 3.32 7.00 22.29
N THR A 24 3.15 5.72 22.58
CA THR A 24 4.27 4.78 22.78
C THR A 24 5.03 4.52 21.47
N ILE A 25 4.31 4.41 20.34
CA ILE A 25 4.90 4.10 19.02
C ILE A 25 5.71 5.27 18.47
N VAL A 26 5.16 6.49 18.49
CA VAL A 26 5.79 7.67 17.86
C VAL A 26 6.60 8.50 18.85
N GLY A 27 6.42 8.27 20.15
CA GLY A 27 7.02 9.04 21.22
C GLY A 27 6.25 10.33 21.55
N PRO A 28 6.42 10.87 22.78
CA PRO A 28 5.72 12.08 23.21
C PRO A 28 5.96 13.30 22.33
N SER A 29 7.17 13.43 21.75
CA SER A 29 7.56 14.58 20.92
C SER A 29 6.79 14.68 19.61
N LEU A 30 6.45 13.54 18.98
CA LEU A 30 5.74 13.50 17.70
C LEU A 30 4.24 13.28 17.87
N PHE A 31 3.77 12.85 19.04
CA PHE A 31 2.38 12.48 19.28
C PHE A 31 1.39 13.57 18.83
N THR A 32 1.60 14.82 19.24
CA THR A 32 0.68 15.92 18.90
C THR A 32 0.63 16.20 17.40
N GLU A 33 1.76 16.12 16.70
CA GLU A 33 1.80 16.32 15.25
C GLU A 33 1.10 15.17 14.53
N VAL A 34 1.43 13.93 14.89
CA VAL A 34 0.86 12.72 14.28
C VAL A 34 -0.65 12.64 14.53
N ARG A 35 -1.13 12.95 15.74
CA ARG A 35 -2.56 12.97 16.05
C ARG A 35 -3.34 13.91 15.13
N LYS A 36 -2.80 15.09 14.82
CA LYS A 36 -3.43 16.06 13.92
C LYS A 36 -3.57 15.56 12.47
N THR A 37 -2.94 14.44 12.12
CA THR A 37 -3.01 13.86 10.78
C THR A 37 -4.17 12.88 10.59
N PHE A 38 -4.88 12.47 11.65
CA PHE A 38 -6.07 11.62 11.55
C PHE A 38 -7.29 12.42 11.06
N VAL A 39 -7.15 13.00 9.89
CA VAL A 39 -8.10 13.82 9.17
C VAL A 39 -8.26 13.27 7.76
N ASP A 40 -9.30 13.72 7.05
CA ASP A 40 -9.46 13.39 5.64
C ASP A 40 -8.26 13.92 4.83
N LYS A 41 -7.71 13.08 3.96
CA LYS A 41 -6.52 13.40 3.17
C LYS A 41 -6.93 14.10 1.86
N PRO A 42 -6.08 14.97 1.30
CA PRO A 42 -6.33 15.53 -0.02
C PRO A 42 -6.43 14.42 -1.07
N THR A 43 -7.14 14.72 -2.17
CA THR A 43 -7.21 13.78 -3.29
C THR A 43 -5.85 13.72 -3.96
N THR A 44 -5.32 12.50 -4.05
CA THR A 44 -4.06 12.22 -4.73
C THR A 44 -4.29 11.20 -5.84
N PHE A 45 -3.51 11.31 -6.89
CA PHE A 45 -3.61 10.45 -8.06
C PHE A 45 -2.23 10.21 -8.67
N ARG A 46 -2.17 9.15 -9.47
CA ARG A 46 -0.99 8.75 -10.23
C ARG A 46 -1.36 8.71 -11.71
N VAL A 47 -0.47 9.20 -12.56
CA VAL A 47 -0.56 9.03 -14.02
C VAL A 47 -0.39 7.56 -14.37
N ASN A 48 -1.25 7.05 -15.25
CA ASN A 48 -1.12 5.71 -15.81
C ASN A 48 -0.26 5.76 -17.07
N THR A 49 1.04 5.51 -16.92
CA THR A 49 2.03 5.54 -18.01
C THR A 49 1.81 4.44 -19.06
N ILE A 50 0.91 3.49 -18.83
CA ILE A 50 0.43 2.56 -19.87
C ILE A 50 -0.33 3.30 -20.98
N LYS A 51 -1.09 4.34 -20.62
CA LYS A 51 -2.08 4.97 -21.50
C LYS A 51 -1.79 6.42 -21.87
N ALA A 52 -0.95 7.11 -21.10
CA ALA A 52 -0.64 8.52 -21.34
C ALA A 52 0.71 8.91 -20.74
N SER A 53 1.33 9.92 -21.34
CA SER A 53 2.50 10.56 -20.72
C SER A 53 2.06 11.47 -19.57
N ARG A 54 2.97 11.66 -18.61
CA ARG A 54 2.78 12.58 -17.49
C ARG A 54 2.55 14.02 -17.96
N ASP A 55 3.30 14.46 -18.96
CA ASP A 55 3.29 15.83 -19.41
C ASP A 55 1.97 16.16 -20.12
N ASP A 56 1.43 15.22 -20.92
CA ASP A 56 0.10 15.36 -21.52
C ASP A 56 -1.00 15.47 -20.47
N VAL A 57 -0.99 14.56 -19.47
CA VAL A 57 -1.98 14.59 -18.38
C VAL A 57 -1.91 15.91 -17.62
N LYS A 58 -0.71 16.39 -17.30
CA LYS A 58 -0.51 17.66 -16.61
C LYS A 58 -1.03 18.84 -17.42
N GLN A 59 -0.69 18.92 -18.71
CA GLN A 59 -1.12 20.01 -19.59
C GLN A 59 -2.63 20.05 -19.73
N ILE A 60 -3.27 18.90 -19.97
CA ILE A 60 -4.74 18.79 -20.10
C ILE A 60 -5.43 19.22 -18.79
N LEU A 61 -4.99 18.71 -17.64
CA LEU A 61 -5.59 19.09 -16.36
C LEU A 61 -5.44 20.59 -16.07
N VAL A 62 -4.27 21.18 -16.34
CA VAL A 62 -4.05 22.62 -16.13
C VAL A 62 -4.93 23.46 -17.06
N ARG A 63 -5.01 23.09 -18.34
CA ARG A 63 -5.92 23.73 -19.33
C ARG A 63 -7.37 23.67 -18.85
N ASP A 64 -7.77 22.55 -18.27
CA ASP A 64 -9.14 22.31 -17.80
C ASP A 64 -9.38 22.88 -16.37
N GLY A 65 -8.46 23.69 -15.86
CA GLY A 65 -8.61 24.49 -14.65
C GLY A 65 -8.26 23.77 -13.33
N PHE A 66 -7.59 22.61 -13.39
CA PHE A 66 -7.11 21.89 -12.22
C PHE A 66 -5.75 22.45 -11.77
N LYS A 67 -5.63 22.74 -10.47
CA LYS A 67 -4.37 23.03 -9.79
C LYS A 67 -3.86 21.77 -9.14
N ILE A 68 -2.72 21.28 -9.62
CA ILE A 68 -2.09 20.05 -9.17
C ILE A 68 -0.65 20.33 -8.72
N GLN A 69 -0.25 19.69 -7.63
CA GLN A 69 1.11 19.76 -7.09
C GLN A 69 1.77 18.40 -7.29
N GLN A 70 2.95 18.38 -7.92
CA GLN A 70 3.70 17.15 -8.11
C GLN A 70 4.32 16.68 -6.77
N VAL A 71 4.34 15.37 -6.56
CA VAL A 71 4.95 14.75 -5.39
C VAL A 71 6.47 14.65 -5.60
N PRO A 72 7.32 15.20 -4.71
CA PRO A 72 8.76 15.30 -4.96
C PRO A 72 9.48 13.96 -5.15
N TRP A 73 9.01 12.91 -4.47
CA TRP A 73 9.62 11.57 -4.47
C TRP A 73 8.96 10.61 -5.47
N TYR A 74 7.94 11.04 -6.20
CA TYR A 74 7.34 10.23 -7.25
C TYR A 74 6.78 11.08 -8.40
N LEU A 75 7.51 11.11 -9.51
CA LEU A 75 7.26 12.00 -10.64
C LEU A 75 5.86 11.85 -11.25
N ASP A 76 5.28 10.65 -11.22
CA ASP A 76 3.96 10.39 -11.82
C ASP A 76 2.81 10.66 -10.84
N ALA A 77 3.09 11.10 -9.62
CA ALA A 77 2.10 11.34 -8.58
C ALA A 77 1.84 12.83 -8.34
N PHE A 78 0.58 13.16 -8.11
CA PHE A 78 0.12 14.52 -7.92
C PHE A 78 -0.92 14.63 -6.80
N ILE A 79 -0.94 15.80 -6.16
CA ILE A 79 -1.92 16.22 -5.16
C ILE A 79 -2.85 17.26 -5.80
N LEU A 80 -4.15 17.03 -5.71
CA LEU A 80 -5.17 17.95 -6.21
C LEU A 80 -5.45 19.06 -5.18
N GLN A 81 -5.36 20.32 -5.58
CA GLN A 81 -5.43 21.45 -4.64
C GLN A 81 -6.76 22.23 -4.66
N ASN A 82 -7.45 22.35 -5.80
CA ASN A 82 -8.56 23.29 -5.96
C ASN A 82 -9.90 22.66 -6.39
N LYS A 83 -9.95 21.35 -6.63
CA LYS A 83 -11.13 20.65 -7.13
C LYS A 83 -11.46 19.44 -6.24
N SER A 84 -12.70 19.00 -6.31
CA SER A 84 -13.14 17.81 -5.59
C SER A 84 -12.66 16.52 -6.26
N LYS A 85 -12.59 15.43 -5.49
CA LYS A 85 -12.37 14.09 -6.04
C LYS A 85 -13.34 13.75 -7.16
N ARG A 86 -14.61 14.14 -7.01
CA ARG A 86 -15.65 13.86 -8.00
C ARG A 86 -15.37 14.53 -9.33
N GLU A 87 -15.00 15.80 -9.32
CA GLU A 87 -14.63 16.52 -10.54
C GLU A 87 -13.44 15.86 -11.26
N LEU A 88 -12.47 15.31 -10.51
CA LEU A 88 -11.36 14.55 -11.11
C LEU A 88 -11.84 13.21 -11.67
N THR A 89 -12.70 12.48 -10.96
CA THR A 89 -13.17 11.15 -11.42
C THR A 89 -14.17 11.21 -12.57
N ASP A 90 -14.88 12.33 -12.72
CA ASP A 90 -15.80 12.58 -13.84
C ASP A 90 -15.05 13.10 -15.09
N HIS A 91 -13.76 13.43 -14.96
CA HIS A 91 -12.92 13.94 -16.05
C HIS A 91 -12.57 12.85 -17.09
N PRO A 92 -12.51 13.17 -18.40
CA PRO A 92 -12.17 12.20 -19.45
C PRO A 92 -10.87 11.41 -19.18
N LEU A 93 -9.81 12.09 -18.73
CA LEU A 93 -8.55 11.43 -18.34
C LEU A 93 -8.72 10.32 -17.30
N TYR A 94 -9.64 10.47 -16.33
CA TYR A 94 -9.91 9.42 -15.35
C TYR A 94 -10.74 8.30 -15.97
N VAL A 95 -11.81 8.65 -16.69
CA VAL A 95 -12.75 7.71 -17.33
C VAL A 95 -12.03 6.80 -18.33
N GLU A 96 -11.08 7.36 -19.10
CA GLU A 96 -10.27 6.63 -20.08
C GLU A 96 -9.12 5.82 -19.42
N GLY A 97 -8.94 5.93 -18.10
CA GLY A 97 -7.91 5.24 -17.34
C GLY A 97 -6.50 5.81 -17.51
N LYS A 98 -6.35 7.06 -17.95
CA LYS A 98 -5.05 7.75 -18.10
C LYS A 98 -4.45 8.22 -16.77
N LEU A 99 -5.26 8.26 -15.71
CA LEU A 99 -4.81 8.47 -14.34
C LEU A 99 -5.66 7.65 -13.37
N TYR A 100 -5.15 7.41 -12.16
CA TYR A 100 -5.84 6.64 -11.14
C TYR A 100 -5.72 7.30 -9.76
N CYS A 101 -6.84 7.41 -9.04
CA CYS A 101 -6.86 7.91 -7.67
C CYS A 101 -6.28 6.88 -6.71
N GLN A 102 -5.17 7.21 -6.06
CA GLN A 102 -4.41 6.31 -5.18
C GLN A 102 -3.80 7.15 -4.07
N SER A 103 -3.83 6.67 -2.82
CA SER A 103 -3.17 7.39 -1.73
C SER A 103 -1.65 7.37 -1.90
N LEU A 104 -0.97 8.43 -1.49
CA LEU A 104 0.49 8.54 -1.58
C LEU A 104 1.18 7.35 -0.90
N ALA A 105 0.73 6.98 0.30
CA ALA A 105 1.30 5.84 1.02
C ALA A 105 1.16 4.52 0.24
N SER A 106 0.06 4.35 -0.50
CA SER A 106 -0.16 3.15 -1.34
C SER A 106 0.71 3.12 -2.59
N MET A 107 1.37 4.22 -2.98
CA MET A 107 2.30 4.25 -4.11
C MET A 107 3.69 3.74 -3.73
N VAL A 108 4.04 3.74 -2.45
CA VAL A 108 5.37 3.40 -1.96
C VAL A 108 5.72 1.92 -2.14
N PRO A 109 4.88 0.93 -1.81
CA PRO A 109 5.29 -0.48 -1.90
C PRO A 109 5.70 -0.93 -3.31
N PRO A 110 4.98 -0.57 -4.40
CA PRO A 110 5.46 -0.88 -5.76
C PRO A 110 6.76 -0.18 -6.14
N LEU A 111 7.03 1.03 -5.62
CA LEU A 111 8.30 1.72 -5.83
C LEU A 111 9.46 1.01 -5.12
N VAL A 112 9.22 0.50 -3.90
CA VAL A 112 10.22 -0.28 -3.15
C VAL A 112 10.45 -1.65 -3.78
N LEU A 113 9.39 -2.31 -4.26
CA LEU A 113 9.51 -3.61 -4.92
C LEU A 113 10.30 -3.50 -6.23
N ASP A 114 10.08 -2.38 -6.93
CA ASP A 114 10.76 -2.02 -8.17
C ASP A 114 10.75 -3.14 -9.22
N PRO A 115 9.55 -3.61 -9.64
CA PRO A 115 9.46 -4.63 -10.68
C PRO A 115 9.93 -4.09 -12.03
N LYS A 116 10.64 -4.94 -12.78
CA LYS A 116 11.27 -4.63 -14.05
C LYS A 116 10.55 -5.34 -15.20
N PRO A 117 10.63 -4.80 -16.43
CA PRO A 117 10.15 -5.49 -17.62
C PRO A 117 10.74 -6.89 -17.74
N GLY A 118 9.89 -7.89 -18.00
CA GLY A 118 10.29 -9.29 -18.20
C GLY A 118 10.31 -10.16 -16.94
N GLU A 119 10.17 -9.57 -15.74
CA GLU A 119 10.11 -10.34 -14.49
C GLU A 119 8.74 -11.00 -14.28
N LYS A 120 8.71 -12.03 -13.42
CA LYS A 120 7.49 -12.66 -12.92
C LYS A 120 7.13 -12.10 -11.55
N VAL A 121 5.98 -11.45 -11.46
CA VAL A 121 5.56 -10.68 -10.30
C VAL A 121 4.21 -11.16 -9.77
N LEU A 122 4.08 -11.22 -8.45
CA LEU A 122 2.82 -11.54 -7.76
C LEU A 122 2.35 -10.40 -6.87
N ASP A 123 1.11 -9.96 -7.04
CA ASP A 123 0.35 -9.17 -6.06
C ASP A 123 -0.59 -10.11 -5.29
N LEU A 124 -0.19 -10.50 -4.07
CA LEU A 124 -0.88 -11.57 -3.34
C LEU A 124 -2.27 -11.14 -2.82
N THR A 125 -2.46 -9.84 -2.60
CA THR A 125 -3.69 -9.25 -2.03
C THR A 125 -4.05 -7.97 -2.78
N ALA A 126 -4.36 -8.13 -4.06
CA ALA A 126 -4.30 -7.10 -5.09
C ALA A 126 -5.41 -6.05 -5.03
N ALA A 127 -6.61 -6.39 -4.55
CA ALA A 127 -7.74 -5.49 -4.73
C ALA A 127 -7.63 -4.21 -3.88
N PRO A 128 -8.06 -3.04 -4.40
CA PRO A 128 -8.79 -2.86 -5.66
C PRO A 128 -7.91 -2.69 -6.92
N GLY A 129 -6.61 -2.95 -6.85
CA GLY A 129 -5.71 -2.94 -8.02
C GLY A 129 -4.85 -1.69 -8.18
N SER A 130 -4.83 -0.79 -7.19
CA SER A 130 -4.00 0.42 -7.28
C SER A 130 -2.51 0.09 -7.39
N LYS A 131 -2.04 -0.85 -6.57
CA LYS A 131 -0.65 -1.32 -6.55
C LYS A 131 -0.35 -2.25 -7.72
N THR A 132 -1.29 -3.10 -8.12
CA THR A 132 -1.20 -3.97 -9.30
C THR A 132 -1.00 -3.15 -10.59
N SER A 133 -1.84 -2.14 -10.83
CA SER A 133 -1.67 -1.24 -11.98
C SER A 133 -0.39 -0.39 -11.87
N GLN A 134 -0.01 -0.05 -10.63
CA GLN A 134 1.35 0.30 -10.18
C GLN A 134 2.44 -0.47 -10.92
N MET A 135 2.49 -1.75 -10.59
CA MET A 135 3.51 -2.69 -11.03
C MET A 135 3.44 -2.94 -12.54
N ALA A 136 2.25 -3.13 -13.10
CA ALA A 136 2.07 -3.31 -14.55
C ALA A 136 2.66 -2.15 -15.37
N ALA A 137 2.46 -0.91 -14.91
CA ALA A 137 3.02 0.28 -15.55
C ALA A 137 4.55 0.33 -15.46
N ARG A 138 5.14 -0.09 -14.32
CA ARG A 138 6.60 -0.15 -14.13
C ARG A 138 7.27 -1.28 -14.91
N MET A 139 6.55 -2.38 -15.13
CA MET A 139 6.99 -3.50 -15.96
C MET A 139 6.85 -3.20 -17.46
N GLU A 140 6.37 -2.01 -17.84
CA GLU A 140 6.12 -1.61 -19.23
C GLU A 140 5.23 -2.61 -19.99
N GLN A 141 4.38 -3.32 -19.25
CA GLN A 141 3.62 -4.49 -19.74
C GLN A 141 4.51 -5.50 -20.47
N LYS A 142 5.61 -5.93 -19.84
CA LYS A 142 6.44 -7.07 -20.27
C LYS A 142 6.69 -8.01 -19.10
N GLY A 143 6.69 -9.31 -19.34
CA GLY A 143 6.80 -10.35 -18.33
C GLY A 143 5.44 -10.84 -17.85
N GLU A 144 5.38 -11.30 -16.60
CA GLU A 144 4.17 -11.91 -16.02
C GLU A 144 3.76 -11.19 -14.73
N LEU A 145 2.49 -10.82 -14.61
CA LEU A 145 1.91 -10.28 -13.38
C LEU A 145 0.66 -11.07 -12.98
N VAL A 146 0.75 -11.73 -11.84
CA VAL A 146 -0.37 -12.43 -11.20
C VAL A 146 -0.97 -11.53 -10.11
N ALA A 147 -2.28 -11.34 -10.14
CA ALA A 147 -3.00 -10.53 -9.16
C ALA A 147 -4.09 -11.37 -8.47
N ASN A 148 -3.93 -11.58 -7.17
CA ASN A 148 -4.82 -12.42 -6.37
C ASN A 148 -5.71 -11.61 -5.43
N GLU A 149 -6.99 -11.92 -5.36
CA GLU A 149 -7.90 -11.40 -4.32
C GLU A 149 -8.94 -12.45 -3.94
N LEU A 150 -8.92 -12.90 -2.68
CA LEU A 150 -9.85 -13.88 -2.15
C LEU A 150 -11.31 -13.37 -2.12
N ASN A 151 -11.54 -12.10 -1.79
CA ASN A 151 -12.91 -11.60 -1.65
C ASN A 151 -13.56 -11.36 -3.02
N LYS A 152 -14.59 -12.14 -3.35
CA LYS A 152 -15.33 -12.06 -4.61
C LYS A 152 -15.74 -10.65 -5.04
N VAL A 153 -16.30 -9.83 -4.14
CA VAL A 153 -16.73 -8.46 -4.49
C VAL A 153 -15.53 -7.58 -4.84
N ARG A 154 -14.46 -7.68 -4.06
CA ARG A 154 -13.22 -6.95 -4.32
C ARG A 154 -12.50 -7.46 -5.56
N PHE A 155 -12.57 -8.76 -5.86
CA PHE A 155 -12.02 -9.38 -7.06
C PHE A 155 -12.66 -8.80 -8.33
N PHE A 156 -14.00 -8.72 -8.41
CA PHE A 156 -14.65 -8.13 -9.58
C PHE A 156 -14.34 -6.64 -9.73
N ARG A 157 -14.15 -5.92 -8.60
CA ARG A 157 -13.67 -4.53 -8.64
C ARG A 157 -12.23 -4.42 -9.16
N LEU A 158 -11.35 -5.33 -8.73
CA LEU A 158 -9.99 -5.44 -9.25
C LEU A 158 -10.03 -5.69 -10.76
N LYS A 159 -10.77 -6.70 -11.22
CA LYS A 159 -10.93 -7.03 -12.64
C LYS A 159 -11.36 -5.81 -13.45
N HIS A 160 -12.46 -5.16 -13.06
CA HIS A 160 -12.97 -3.96 -13.72
C HIS A 160 -11.92 -2.83 -13.79
N ASN A 161 -11.19 -2.59 -12.70
CA ASN A 161 -10.14 -1.58 -12.69
C ASN A 161 -8.97 -1.96 -13.61
N MET A 162 -8.58 -3.24 -13.68
CA MET A 162 -7.48 -3.68 -14.55
C MET A 162 -7.85 -3.57 -16.03
N GLU A 163 -9.10 -3.84 -16.39
CA GLU A 163 -9.65 -3.59 -17.74
C GLU A 163 -9.63 -2.08 -18.05
N GLY A 164 -10.21 -1.27 -17.18
CA GLY A 164 -10.29 0.19 -17.37
C GLY A 164 -8.92 0.87 -17.42
N LEU A 165 -7.92 0.36 -16.70
CA LEU A 165 -6.55 0.87 -16.72
C LEU A 165 -5.69 0.29 -17.86
N GLY A 166 -6.23 -0.63 -18.66
CA GLY A 166 -5.52 -1.26 -19.77
C GLY A 166 -4.40 -2.20 -19.32
N VAL A 167 -4.45 -2.69 -18.08
CA VAL A 167 -3.53 -3.71 -17.57
C VAL A 167 -3.81 -5.05 -18.23
N ILE A 168 -5.09 -5.37 -18.45
CA ILE A 168 -5.49 -6.50 -19.29
C ILE A 168 -5.35 -6.05 -20.74
N ALA A 169 -4.33 -6.57 -21.43
CA ALA A 169 -4.04 -6.27 -22.81
C ALA A 169 -3.47 -7.53 -23.48
N GLU A 170 -3.83 -7.75 -24.74
CA GLU A 170 -3.24 -8.79 -25.58
C GLU A 170 -1.93 -8.23 -26.17
N LYS A 171 -0.80 -8.63 -25.60
CA LYS A 171 0.55 -8.31 -26.09
C LYS A 171 1.41 -9.56 -25.96
N ASP A 172 2.24 -9.83 -26.96
CA ASP A 172 3.03 -11.08 -27.03
C ASP A 172 3.91 -11.30 -25.80
N ASP A 173 4.50 -10.23 -25.25
CA ASP A 173 5.40 -10.30 -24.10
C ASP A 173 4.71 -10.02 -22.74
N TRP A 174 3.38 -9.98 -22.67
CA TRP A 174 2.65 -9.62 -21.44
C TRP A 174 1.64 -10.69 -21.02
N ILE A 175 1.87 -11.28 -19.85
CA ILE A 175 0.93 -12.22 -19.24
C ILE A 175 0.35 -11.59 -17.98
N PHE A 176 -0.94 -11.27 -17.99
CA PHE A 176 -1.66 -10.83 -16.80
C PHE A 176 -2.69 -11.87 -16.37
N THR A 177 -2.58 -12.36 -15.13
CA THR A 177 -3.47 -13.41 -14.60
C THR A 177 -4.20 -12.92 -13.35
N LEU A 178 -5.52 -13.08 -13.34
CA LEU A 178 -6.36 -12.81 -12.17
C LEU A 178 -6.67 -14.12 -11.43
N ARG A 179 -6.45 -14.14 -10.12
CA ARG A 179 -6.76 -15.29 -9.25
C ARG A 179 -7.72 -14.85 -8.14
N MET A 180 -8.63 -15.74 -7.76
CA MET A 180 -9.58 -15.54 -6.66
C MET A 180 -9.43 -16.65 -5.63
N GLU A 181 -8.21 -16.77 -5.08
CA GLU A 181 -7.81 -17.87 -4.21
C GLU A 181 -7.39 -17.40 -2.82
N ASP A 182 -7.30 -18.34 -1.87
CA ASP A 182 -6.65 -18.07 -0.59
C ASP A 182 -5.14 -17.91 -0.83
N GLY A 183 -4.63 -16.69 -0.64
CA GLY A 183 -3.22 -16.37 -0.85
C GLY A 183 -2.26 -17.19 0.04
N SER A 184 -2.74 -17.83 1.11
CA SER A 184 -1.92 -18.70 1.95
C SER A 184 -1.64 -20.08 1.34
N VAL A 185 -2.32 -20.46 0.24
CA VAL A 185 -2.10 -21.72 -0.47
C VAL A 185 -1.59 -21.53 -1.90
N LEU A 186 -1.53 -20.30 -2.40
CA LEU A 186 -1.11 -20.01 -3.78
C LEU A 186 0.30 -20.52 -4.10
N SER A 187 1.18 -20.62 -3.09
CA SER A 187 2.53 -21.19 -3.25
C SER A 187 2.56 -22.67 -3.60
N LEU A 188 1.46 -23.42 -3.45
CA LEU A 188 1.37 -24.82 -3.85
C LEU A 188 1.43 -24.98 -5.38
N GLU A 189 0.90 -24.00 -6.12
CA GLU A 189 0.93 -23.97 -7.59
C GLU A 189 2.17 -23.23 -8.12
N TYR A 190 2.73 -22.32 -7.32
CA TYR A 190 3.85 -21.46 -7.71
C TYR A 190 5.06 -21.59 -6.77
N PRO A 191 5.61 -22.80 -6.51
CA PRO A 191 6.80 -22.93 -5.67
C PRO A 191 8.00 -22.27 -6.36
N GLU A 192 8.68 -21.36 -5.65
CA GLU A 192 9.88 -20.65 -6.14
C GLU A 192 9.75 -20.11 -7.58
N TYR A 193 8.61 -19.53 -7.90
CA TYR A 193 8.25 -19.14 -9.26
C TYR A 193 8.42 -17.65 -9.56
N PHE A 194 8.23 -16.79 -8.56
CA PHE A 194 8.22 -15.34 -8.77
C PHE A 194 9.58 -14.71 -8.45
N ASP A 195 10.00 -13.77 -9.29
CA ASP A 195 11.17 -12.93 -9.04
C ASP A 195 10.86 -11.89 -7.96
N LYS A 196 9.62 -11.39 -7.96
CA LYS A 196 9.15 -10.36 -7.04
C LYS A 196 7.74 -10.62 -6.55
N ILE A 197 7.50 -10.37 -5.26
CA ILE A 197 6.17 -10.53 -4.66
C ILE A 197 5.84 -9.30 -3.81
N LEU A 198 4.62 -8.80 -3.96
CA LEU A 198 4.02 -7.81 -3.08
C LEU A 198 2.99 -8.47 -2.17
N VAL A 199 3.13 -8.25 -0.86
CA VAL A 199 2.15 -8.60 0.16
C VAL A 199 1.70 -7.32 0.87
N ASP A 200 0.74 -6.60 0.27
CA ASP A 200 0.06 -5.47 0.92
C ASP A 200 -1.07 -5.97 1.80
N ALA A 201 -0.72 -6.39 3.01
CA ALA A 201 -1.55 -7.32 3.75
C ALA A 201 -2.81 -6.64 4.34
N PRO A 202 -3.94 -7.39 4.39
CA PRO A 202 -5.09 -7.01 5.21
C PRO A 202 -4.65 -6.75 6.65
N CYS A 203 -4.96 -5.57 7.17
CA CYS A 203 -4.49 -5.09 8.47
C CYS A 203 -5.61 -4.42 9.27
N SER A 204 -5.30 -4.02 10.50
CA SER A 204 -6.22 -3.24 11.35
C SER A 204 -6.56 -1.87 10.78
N GLY A 205 -5.73 -1.34 9.88
CA GLY A 205 -6.01 -0.13 9.09
C GLY A 205 -6.03 1.17 9.90
N GLU A 206 -5.28 1.21 11.01
CA GLU A 206 -5.22 2.34 11.94
C GLU A 206 -4.91 3.67 11.26
N SER A 207 -4.06 3.68 10.23
CA SER A 207 -3.67 4.90 9.50
C SER A 207 -4.78 5.52 8.66
N ARG A 208 -5.95 4.86 8.56
CA ARG A 208 -7.14 5.35 7.85
C ARG A 208 -8.18 5.96 8.80
N PHE A 209 -7.88 6.05 10.09
CA PHE A 209 -8.79 6.67 11.05
C PHE A 209 -8.95 8.16 10.77
N ILE A 210 -10.18 8.64 10.91
CA ILE A 210 -10.52 10.06 10.78
C ILE A 210 -11.22 10.47 12.07
N GLU A 211 -10.57 11.28 12.88
CA GLU A 211 -11.08 11.77 14.16
C GLU A 211 -12.44 12.45 13.98
N GLY A 212 -13.42 12.08 14.81
CA GLY A 212 -14.82 12.53 14.69
C GLY A 212 -15.66 11.76 13.66
N TYR A 213 -15.12 10.70 13.02
CA TYR A 213 -15.85 9.79 12.14
C TYR A 213 -15.77 8.33 12.64
N PRO A 214 -16.59 7.93 13.64
CA PRO A 214 -16.52 6.63 14.29
C PRO A 214 -16.59 5.40 13.38
N LYS A 215 -17.16 5.53 12.17
CA LYS A 215 -17.17 4.43 11.19
C LYS A 215 -15.77 3.99 10.76
N THR A 216 -14.76 4.85 10.93
CA THR A 216 -13.38 4.56 10.54
C THR A 216 -12.60 3.79 11.60
N TYR A 217 -12.95 3.90 12.89
CA TYR A 217 -12.22 3.29 14.02
C TYR A 217 -13.09 2.52 15.02
N GLY A 218 -14.42 2.55 14.91
CA GLY A 218 -15.34 1.96 15.90
C GLY A 218 -15.28 0.43 15.98
N TYR A 219 -14.67 -0.23 14.99
CA TYR A 219 -14.40 -1.67 14.97
C TYR A 219 -13.01 -2.02 15.52
N TRP A 220 -12.20 -1.03 15.87
CA TRP A 220 -10.82 -1.23 16.31
C TRP A 220 -10.76 -1.87 17.70
N SER A 221 -9.85 -2.83 17.84
CA SER A 221 -9.52 -3.45 19.13
C SER A 221 -8.16 -4.13 19.03
N GLU A 222 -7.47 -4.30 20.16
CA GLU A 222 -6.21 -5.06 20.21
C GLU A 222 -6.41 -6.54 19.83
N HIS A 223 -7.61 -7.09 20.08
CA HIS A 223 -7.96 -8.42 19.61
C HIS A 223 -7.95 -8.49 18.08
N LYS A 224 -8.48 -7.46 17.40
CA LYS A 224 -8.44 -7.38 15.94
C LYS A 224 -7.00 -7.36 15.42
N ILE A 225 -6.12 -6.56 16.02
CA ILE A 225 -4.68 -6.49 15.70
C ILE A 225 -4.05 -7.88 15.76
N LYS A 226 -4.27 -8.63 16.85
CA LYS A 226 -3.74 -10.00 16.99
C LYS A 226 -4.28 -10.93 15.91
N GLN A 227 -5.59 -10.89 15.63
CA GLN A 227 -6.24 -11.74 14.63
C GLN A 227 -5.66 -11.51 13.22
N VAL A 228 -5.52 -10.25 12.80
CA VAL A 228 -4.99 -9.93 11.46
C VAL A 228 -3.49 -10.20 11.36
N SER A 229 -2.73 -9.96 12.43
CA SER A 229 -1.30 -10.28 12.54
C SER A 229 -1.00 -11.78 12.31
N TYR A 230 -1.89 -12.66 12.81
CA TYR A 230 -1.77 -14.10 12.55
C TYR A 230 -2.03 -14.45 11.07
N ARG A 231 -3.02 -13.82 10.43
CA ARG A 231 -3.31 -14.03 9.00
C ARG A 231 -2.18 -13.52 8.11
N GLN A 232 -1.63 -12.35 8.43
CA GLN A 232 -0.46 -11.77 7.75
C GLN A 232 0.72 -12.74 7.75
N HIS A 233 0.98 -13.42 8.87
CA HIS A 233 2.04 -14.42 8.93
C HIS A 233 1.87 -15.52 7.89
N LYS A 234 0.66 -16.09 7.75
CA LYS A 234 0.39 -17.14 6.75
C LYS A 234 0.65 -16.65 5.33
N LEU A 235 0.20 -15.43 5.01
CA LEU A 235 0.43 -14.81 3.69
C LEU A 235 1.92 -14.61 3.40
N ILE A 236 2.69 -14.14 4.38
CA ILE A 236 4.14 -13.94 4.20
C ILE A 236 4.86 -15.29 4.03
N MET A 237 4.49 -16.32 4.78
CA MET A 237 5.08 -17.66 4.63
C MET A 237 4.81 -18.26 3.25
N ALA A 238 3.58 -18.10 2.74
CA ALA A 238 3.23 -18.52 1.38
C ALA A 238 4.03 -17.73 0.34
N ALA A 239 4.11 -16.39 0.49
CA ALA A 239 4.92 -15.55 -0.40
C ALA A 239 6.39 -15.99 -0.42
N LEU A 240 7.03 -16.22 0.73
CA LEU A 240 8.42 -16.67 0.78
C LEU A 240 8.64 -18.05 0.15
N SER A 241 7.62 -18.92 0.19
CA SER A 241 7.66 -20.24 -0.46
C SER A 241 7.51 -20.11 -1.98
N ALA A 242 6.74 -19.13 -2.45
CA ALA A 242 6.54 -18.85 -3.87
C ALA A 242 7.67 -18.00 -4.50
N LEU A 243 8.51 -17.39 -3.67
CA LEU A 243 9.61 -16.53 -4.10
C LEU A 243 10.85 -17.36 -4.48
N LYS A 244 11.44 -17.06 -5.64
CA LYS A 244 12.72 -17.65 -6.05
C LYS A 244 13.84 -17.32 -5.05
N PRO A 245 14.86 -18.19 -4.89
CA PRO A 245 16.17 -17.77 -4.40
C PRO A 245 16.67 -16.54 -5.19
N GLY A 246 17.22 -15.55 -4.49
CA GLY A 246 17.58 -14.25 -5.05
C GLY A 246 16.43 -13.25 -5.22
N GLY A 247 15.17 -13.70 -5.12
CA GLY A 247 13.97 -12.88 -5.33
C GLY A 247 13.71 -11.87 -4.21
N THR A 248 12.82 -10.91 -4.48
CA THR A 248 12.43 -9.85 -3.52
C THR A 248 10.96 -9.92 -3.13
N LEU A 249 10.68 -9.94 -1.83
CA LEU A 249 9.37 -9.74 -1.25
C LEU A 249 9.28 -8.33 -0.65
N VAL A 250 8.22 -7.59 -0.98
CA VAL A 250 7.82 -6.41 -0.22
C VAL A 250 6.58 -6.74 0.60
N TYR A 251 6.70 -6.61 1.92
CA TYR A 251 5.59 -6.66 2.85
C TYR A 251 5.18 -5.25 3.26
N SER A 252 3.90 -4.93 3.20
CA SER A 252 3.42 -3.62 3.61
C SER A 252 2.06 -3.64 4.29
N THR A 253 1.77 -2.60 5.09
CA THR A 253 0.46 -2.42 5.73
C THR A 253 0.12 -0.94 5.91
N CYS A 254 -1.18 -0.64 6.00
CA CYS A 254 -1.72 0.69 6.34
C CYS A 254 -2.07 0.83 7.83
N THR A 255 -1.30 0.17 8.70
CA THR A 255 -1.46 0.26 10.15
C THR A 255 -0.17 0.79 10.80
N ILE A 256 -0.27 1.25 12.05
CA ILE A 256 0.88 1.66 12.85
C ILE A 256 1.25 0.61 13.91
N ALA A 257 0.42 -0.41 14.12
CA ALA A 257 0.61 -1.45 15.12
C ALA A 257 1.92 -2.25 14.92
N PRO A 258 2.87 -2.22 15.88
CA PRO A 258 4.11 -3.00 15.81
C PRO A 258 3.87 -4.50 15.70
N GLU A 259 2.77 -5.02 16.27
CA GLU A 259 2.40 -6.43 16.19
C GLU A 259 2.15 -6.93 14.75
N GLU A 260 1.72 -6.04 13.86
CA GLU A 260 1.48 -6.28 12.43
C GLU A 260 2.70 -5.89 11.58
N ASN A 261 3.70 -5.22 12.15
CA ASN A 261 4.81 -4.63 11.42
C ASN A 261 6.13 -5.30 11.82
N GLU A 262 6.93 -4.66 12.67
CA GLU A 262 8.24 -5.15 13.08
C GLU A 262 8.16 -6.51 13.77
N ALA A 263 7.10 -6.79 14.53
CA ALA A 263 6.93 -8.11 15.13
C ALA A 263 6.82 -9.23 14.09
N ARG A 264 6.28 -8.95 12.90
CA ARG A 264 6.22 -9.92 11.80
C ARG A 264 7.59 -10.10 11.18
N VAL A 265 8.25 -9.00 10.84
CA VAL A 265 9.59 -9.01 10.23
C VAL A 265 10.60 -9.69 11.16
N SER A 266 10.59 -9.34 12.45
CA SER A 266 11.43 -9.95 13.51
C SER A 266 11.29 -11.46 13.52
N LYS A 267 10.05 -11.97 13.65
CA LYS A 267 9.78 -13.42 13.71
C LYS A 267 10.20 -14.16 12.44
N ILE A 268 10.02 -13.53 11.29
CA ILE A 268 10.40 -14.13 10.01
C ILE A 268 11.93 -14.15 9.89
N LYS A 269 12.61 -13.05 10.18
CA LYS A 269 14.08 -13.00 10.15
C LYS A 269 14.69 -13.98 11.16
N GLU A 270 14.16 -14.08 12.37
CA GLU A 270 14.54 -15.08 13.38
C GLU A 270 14.39 -16.51 12.85
N ARG A 271 13.31 -16.79 12.11
CA ARG A 271 13.03 -18.13 11.56
C ARG A 271 13.94 -18.51 10.39
N PHE A 272 14.22 -17.58 9.49
CA PHE A 272 14.94 -17.85 8.25
C PHE A 272 16.45 -17.59 8.37
N GLY A 273 16.90 -16.87 9.41
CA GLY A 273 18.31 -16.57 9.61
C GLY A 273 18.91 -15.92 8.36
N ASP A 274 20.09 -16.38 7.95
CA ASP A 274 20.83 -15.80 6.83
C ASP A 274 20.22 -16.10 5.45
N SER A 275 19.27 -17.03 5.35
CA SER A 275 18.56 -17.27 4.08
C SER A 275 17.61 -16.14 3.70
N LEU A 276 17.40 -15.15 4.59
CA LEU A 276 16.57 -13.99 4.35
C LEU A 276 17.24 -12.71 4.83
N GLU A 277 17.44 -11.76 3.94
CA GLU A 277 17.98 -10.44 4.26
C GLU A 277 16.85 -9.41 4.34
N VAL A 278 16.85 -8.59 5.39
CA VAL A 278 16.04 -7.36 5.42
C VAL A 278 16.86 -6.25 4.76
N VAL A 279 16.33 -5.69 3.69
CA VAL A 279 16.98 -4.63 2.90
C VAL A 279 16.34 -3.30 3.26
N GLN A 280 17.16 -2.26 3.45
CA GLN A 280 16.66 -0.92 3.67
C GLN A 280 16.24 -0.29 2.34
N PRO A 281 14.96 0.09 2.17
CA PRO A 281 14.51 0.74 0.94
C PRO A 281 15.19 2.09 0.75
N SER A 282 15.60 2.40 -0.49
CA SER A 282 16.10 3.73 -0.86
C SER A 282 14.99 4.54 -1.54
N LEU A 283 14.38 5.45 -0.80
CA LEU A 283 13.40 6.42 -1.32
C LEU A 283 13.69 7.81 -0.77
N SER A 284 14.39 8.62 -1.56
CA SER A 284 14.72 10.00 -1.20
C SER A 284 13.47 10.88 -1.14
N GLY A 285 13.41 11.78 -0.15
CA GLY A 285 12.34 12.79 -0.04
C GLY A 285 11.06 12.33 0.67
N LEU A 286 10.98 11.06 1.07
CA LEU A 286 9.90 10.55 1.91
C LEU A 286 10.24 10.75 3.38
N LYS A 287 9.35 11.39 4.15
CA LYS A 287 9.54 11.55 5.61
C LYS A 287 9.25 10.24 6.32
N THR A 288 10.18 9.80 7.15
CA THR A 288 10.08 8.54 7.89
C THR A 288 10.29 8.76 9.39
N ILE A 289 9.83 7.80 10.19
CA ILE A 289 10.18 7.66 11.61
C ILE A 289 10.94 6.35 11.82
N SER A 290 11.67 6.27 12.93
CA SER A 290 12.39 5.06 13.32
C SER A 290 11.44 3.87 13.46
N ALA A 291 11.91 2.69 13.06
CA ALA A 291 11.23 1.44 13.37
C ALA A 291 11.14 1.22 14.88
N VAL A 292 10.07 0.58 15.33
CA VAL A 292 9.88 0.18 16.72
C VAL A 292 10.78 -1.03 16.99
N LYS A 293 11.75 -0.87 17.90
CA LYS A 293 12.73 -1.93 18.24
C LYS A 293 12.28 -2.82 19.40
N GLU A 294 11.39 -2.31 20.24
CA GLU A 294 10.83 -3.02 21.38
C GLU A 294 9.35 -2.68 21.51
N TRP A 295 8.53 -3.68 21.82
CA TRP A 295 7.11 -3.46 22.07
C TRP A 295 6.59 -4.43 23.12
N LYS A 296 5.92 -3.90 24.15
CA LYS A 296 5.35 -4.68 25.27
C LYS A 296 6.36 -5.64 25.90
N GLY A 297 7.57 -5.15 26.17
CA GLY A 297 8.66 -5.91 26.80
C GLY A 297 9.33 -6.95 25.89
N LYS A 298 8.99 -7.00 24.60
CA LYS A 298 9.68 -7.86 23.62
C LYS A 298 10.61 -7.03 22.75
N LEU A 299 11.91 -7.28 22.87
CA LEU A 299 12.92 -6.80 21.93
C LEU A 299 12.78 -7.52 20.58
N TYR A 300 12.88 -6.78 19.49
CA TYR A 300 12.84 -7.30 18.13
C TYR A 300 14.24 -7.46 17.54
N HIS A 301 14.33 -8.31 16.53
CA HIS A 301 15.55 -8.57 15.77
C HIS A 301 16.16 -7.25 15.25
N PRO A 302 17.48 -7.02 15.37
CA PRO A 302 18.11 -5.73 15.01
C PRO A 302 17.80 -5.24 13.59
N ASP A 303 17.67 -6.16 12.63
CA ASP A 303 17.32 -5.85 11.24
C ASP A 303 15.97 -5.15 11.05
N VAL A 304 15.06 -5.15 12.02
CA VAL A 304 13.83 -4.35 11.90
C VAL A 304 14.13 -2.85 11.74
N SER A 305 15.31 -2.40 12.18
CA SER A 305 15.79 -1.03 11.94
C SER A 305 15.95 -0.65 10.47
N LYS A 306 16.05 -1.64 9.57
CA LYS A 306 16.10 -1.44 8.11
C LYS A 306 14.71 -1.28 7.48
N THR A 307 13.64 -1.52 8.23
CA THR A 307 12.27 -1.35 7.73
C THR A 307 11.87 0.12 7.71
N LEU A 308 10.86 0.46 6.91
CA LEU A 308 10.42 1.82 6.70
C LEU A 308 9.06 2.07 7.36
N ARG A 309 9.00 3.07 8.23
CA ARG A 309 7.75 3.68 8.71
C ARG A 309 7.59 5.07 8.11
N ILE A 310 6.53 5.27 7.33
CA ILE A 310 6.17 6.58 6.80
C ILE A 310 5.64 7.44 7.95
N LEU A 311 6.22 8.63 8.14
CA LEU A 311 5.67 9.62 9.05
C LEU A 311 4.38 10.17 8.43
N PRO A 312 3.20 9.98 9.06
CA PRO A 312 1.98 10.58 8.55
C PRO A 312 2.09 12.11 8.53
N THR A 313 1.50 12.72 7.51
CA THR A 313 1.36 14.19 7.40
C THR A 313 -0.08 14.53 7.05
N LYS A 314 -0.39 15.80 6.75
CA LYS A 314 -1.71 16.17 6.19
C LYS A 314 -2.00 15.52 4.84
N GLU A 315 -0.96 15.09 4.11
CA GLU A 315 -1.05 14.61 2.72
C GLU A 315 -0.89 13.09 2.59
N ILE A 316 -0.12 12.47 3.48
CA ILE A 316 0.20 11.03 3.44
C ILE A 316 -0.21 10.32 4.74
N GLU A 317 -0.73 9.10 4.61
CA GLU A 317 -1.03 8.23 5.75
C GLU A 317 0.25 7.62 6.34
N GLY A 318 0.18 7.22 7.62
CA GLY A 318 1.19 6.36 8.21
C GLY A 318 1.19 5.01 7.50
N PHE A 319 2.36 4.45 7.24
CA PHE A 319 2.46 3.21 6.49
C PHE A 319 3.73 2.47 6.89
N PHE A 320 3.70 1.15 6.76
CA PHE A 320 4.86 0.30 7.01
C PHE A 320 5.25 -0.44 5.74
N VAL A 321 6.56 -0.49 5.45
CA VAL A 321 7.13 -1.23 4.32
C VAL A 321 8.39 -1.95 4.76
N ALA A 322 8.48 -3.25 4.47
CA ALA A 322 9.67 -4.05 4.65
C ALA A 322 10.04 -4.74 3.34
N GLN A 323 11.29 -4.56 2.90
CA GLN A 323 11.85 -5.26 1.75
C GLN A 323 12.70 -6.43 2.24
N LEU A 324 12.40 -7.62 1.72
CA LEU A 324 13.03 -8.88 2.12
C LEU A 324 13.61 -9.54 0.86
N LYS A 325 14.89 -9.92 0.91
CA LYS A 325 15.55 -10.65 -0.16
C LYS A 325 15.82 -12.08 0.28
N LYS A 326 15.26 -13.05 -0.43
CA LYS A 326 15.57 -14.48 -0.22
C LYS A 326 16.94 -14.74 -0.83
N LYS A 327 17.86 -15.32 -0.05
CA LYS A 327 19.22 -15.59 -0.50
C LYS A 327 19.30 -16.83 -1.35
#